data_AF-X0CDS9-F1
#
_entry.id   AF-X0CDS9-F1
#
_cell.length_a   1.000
_cell.length_b   1.000
_cell.length_c   1.000
_cell.angle_alpha   90.00
_cell.angle_beta   90.00
_cell.angle_gamma   90.00
#
_symmetry.space_group_name_H-M   'P 1'
#
loop_
_entity.id
_entity.type
_entity.pdbx_description
1 polymer ?
#
loop_
_entity_poly.entity_id
_entity_poly.type
_entity_poly.pdbx_seq_one_letter_code
_entity_poly.pdbx_strand_id
1 'polypeptide(L)'
;MVDPLDFTIGWICALETEDVAARAFLDEEYPASGFLSRTDPNAYTFGRLGHHNVVIAVLSQGYGTSSAASVATHMIFSFLNIRIGLLVGTSGGVPSAQDDIRLGDVVVSVPGKEHNGVLPYDMEPNTRFKGIGFGVPSARLWTETRN
;
A
#
# COMPACT_ATOMS: atom_id res chain seq x y z
N MET A 1 -14.31 1.92 22.58
CA MET A 1 -13.32 2.93 22.13
C MET A 1 -12.03 2.17 21.94
N VAL A 2 -11.49 2.13 20.72
CA VAL A 2 -10.34 1.29 20.33
C VAL A 2 -9.05 2.08 20.58
N ASP A 3 -8.06 1.49 21.24
CA ASP A 3 -6.79 2.15 21.56
C ASP A 3 -5.91 2.23 20.29
N PRO A 4 -5.16 3.31 20.03
CA PRO A 4 -4.14 3.35 18.98
C PRO A 4 -3.17 2.15 19.00
N LEU A 5 -2.91 1.58 20.17
CA LEU A 5 -2.09 0.37 20.35
C LEU A 5 -2.77 -0.92 19.87
N ASP A 6 -4.07 -0.91 19.60
CA ASP A 6 -4.79 -2.07 19.10
C ASP A 6 -4.62 -2.26 17.59
N PHE A 7 -4.13 -1.24 16.87
CA PHE A 7 -3.91 -1.29 15.42
C PHE A 7 -2.59 -1.97 15.09
N THR A 8 -2.67 -2.97 14.20
CA THR A 8 -1.51 -3.81 13.84
C THR A 8 -1.18 -3.79 12.36
N ILE A 9 -2.12 -3.32 11.53
CA ILE A 9 -1.95 -3.21 10.08
C ILE A 9 -2.16 -1.75 9.67
N GLY A 10 -1.18 -1.19 8.99
CA GLY A 10 -1.30 0.07 8.27
C GLY A 10 -1.56 -0.20 6.79
N TRP A 11 -2.55 0.47 6.21
CA TRP A 11 -2.89 0.41 4.79
C TRP A 11 -2.79 1.82 4.21
N ILE A 12 -1.94 2.02 3.21
CA ILE A 12 -1.76 3.30 2.53
C ILE A 12 -2.31 3.18 1.11
N CYS A 13 -3.21 4.09 0.76
CA CYS A 13 -3.81 4.25 -0.56
C CYS A 13 -3.19 5.46 -1.25
N ALA A 14 -2.89 5.34 -2.55
CA ALA A 14 -2.39 6.46 -3.34
C ALA A 14 -3.51 7.38 -3.81
N LEU A 15 -4.70 6.84 -4.07
CA LEU A 15 -5.87 7.55 -4.60
C LEU A 15 -7.07 7.49 -3.65
N GLU A 16 -7.94 8.50 -3.74
CA GLU A 16 -9.23 8.50 -3.02
C GLU A 16 -10.13 7.34 -3.48
N THR A 17 -10.09 6.96 -4.76
CA THR A 17 -10.82 5.79 -5.27
C THR A 17 -10.34 4.49 -4.65
N GLU A 18 -9.04 4.39 -4.33
CA GLU A 18 -8.46 3.24 -3.64
C GLU A 18 -8.84 3.23 -2.16
N ASP A 19 -8.93 4.39 -1.52
CA ASP A 19 -9.47 4.52 -0.15
C ASP A 19 -10.92 4.08 -0.05
N VAL A 20 -11.77 4.55 -0.95
CA VAL A 20 -13.19 4.15 -1.01
C VAL A 20 -13.29 2.63 -1.16
N ALA A 21 -12.47 2.02 -2.01
CA ALA A 21 -12.42 0.57 -2.14
C ALA A 21 -11.91 -0.11 -0.86
N ALA A 22 -10.82 0.37 -0.26
CA ALA A 22 -10.24 -0.19 0.97
C ALA A 22 -11.25 -0.16 2.13
N ARG A 23 -11.98 0.96 2.29
CA ARG A 23 -13.03 1.10 3.30
C ARG A 23 -14.20 0.15 3.08
N ALA A 24 -14.55 -0.10 1.81
CA ALA A 24 -15.59 -1.08 1.48
C ALA A 24 -15.21 -2.53 1.82
N PHE A 25 -13.92 -2.84 2.00
CA PHE A 25 -13.45 -4.15 2.45
C PHE A 25 -13.43 -4.32 3.98
N LEU A 26 -13.66 -3.26 4.76
CA LEU A 26 -13.72 -3.37 6.21
C LEU A 26 -15.02 -4.07 6.63
N ASP A 27 -14.91 -4.98 7.59
CA ASP A 27 -16.08 -5.57 8.25
C ASP A 27 -16.79 -4.56 9.14
N GLU A 28 -16.01 -3.63 9.71
CA GLU A 28 -16.47 -2.61 10.64
C GLU A 28 -15.58 -1.37 10.51
N GLU A 29 -16.19 -0.20 10.34
CA GLU A 29 -15.51 1.09 10.43
C GLU A 29 -15.73 1.66 11.84
N TYR A 30 -14.63 2.01 12.53
CA TYR A 30 -14.68 2.64 13.83
C TYR A 30 -14.86 4.17 13.67
N PRO A 31 -15.58 4.83 14.60
CA PRO A 31 -15.70 6.28 14.58
C PRO A 31 -14.32 6.95 14.58
N ALA A 32 -14.21 8.07 13.86
CA ALA A 32 -13.01 8.90 13.83
C ALA A 32 -12.53 9.14 15.26
N SER A 33 -11.33 8.65 15.54
CA SER A 33 -10.82 8.57 16.88
C SER A 33 -10.07 9.86 17.23
N GLY A 34 -10.34 10.43 18.40
CA GLY A 34 -9.70 11.67 18.86
C GLY A 34 -8.23 11.51 19.26
N PHE A 35 -7.57 10.43 18.83
CA PHE A 35 -6.23 10.02 19.25
C PHE A 35 -5.10 10.57 18.38
N LEU A 36 -5.43 11.17 17.23
CA LEU A 36 -4.40 11.64 16.31
C LEU A 36 -3.57 12.76 16.96
N SER A 37 -2.25 12.57 16.94
CA SER A 37 -1.32 13.60 17.38
C SER A 37 -1.55 14.87 16.55
N ARG A 38 -1.54 16.04 17.20
CA ARG A 38 -1.60 17.34 16.50
C ARG A 38 -0.46 17.53 15.49
N THR A 39 0.59 16.73 15.59
CA THR A 39 1.76 16.77 14.72
C THR A 39 1.65 15.87 13.50
N ASP A 40 0.66 14.98 13.45
CA ASP A 40 0.42 14.11 12.30
C ASP A 40 -0.53 14.81 11.31
N PRO A 41 -0.07 15.15 10.10
CA PRO A 41 -0.91 15.84 9.12
C PRO A 41 -1.86 14.90 8.37
N ASN A 42 -1.78 13.58 8.60
CA ASN A 42 -2.55 12.61 7.84
C ASN A 42 -3.97 12.44 8.38
N ALA A 43 -4.90 12.19 7.46
CA ALA A 43 -6.23 11.69 7.80
C ALA A 43 -6.20 10.16 7.79
N TYR A 44 -6.87 9.57 8.77
CA TYR A 44 -6.95 8.13 8.93
C TYR A 44 -8.40 7.65 9.04
N THR A 45 -8.68 6.53 8.39
CA THR A 45 -9.88 5.73 8.62
C THR A 45 -9.48 4.54 9.49
N PHE A 46 -10.31 4.24 10.49
CA PHE A 46 -10.07 3.16 11.44
C PHE A 46 -11.08 2.04 11.20
N GLY A 47 -10.65 0.79 11.22
CA GLY A 47 -11.60 -0.30 11.12
C GLY A 47 -11.02 -1.66 11.42
N ARG A 48 -11.82 -2.68 11.11
CA ARG A 48 -11.50 -4.08 11.30
C ARG A 48 -11.71 -4.87 10.02
N LEU A 49 -10.76 -5.75 9.73
CA LEU A 49 -10.84 -6.74 8.67
C LEU A 49 -10.48 -8.10 9.27
N GLY A 50 -11.46 -9.00 9.35
CA GLY A 50 -11.41 -10.22 10.13
C GLY A 50 -11.09 -9.96 11.60
N HIS A 51 -9.95 -10.50 12.04
CA HIS A 51 -9.41 -10.33 13.39
C HIS A 51 -8.36 -9.22 13.51
N HIS A 52 -8.14 -8.45 12.45
CA HIS A 52 -7.10 -7.42 12.41
C HIS A 52 -7.72 -6.03 12.46
N ASN A 53 -7.22 -5.21 13.39
CA ASN A 53 -7.49 -3.77 13.36
C ASN A 53 -6.55 -3.11 12.37
N VAL A 54 -7.16 -2.41 11.41
CA VAL A 54 -6.51 -1.78 10.27
C VAL A 54 -6.69 -0.26 10.38
N VAL A 55 -5.61 0.47 10.13
CA VAL A 55 -5.65 1.91 9.93
C VAL A 55 -5.34 2.22 8.47
N ILE A 56 -6.24 2.95 7.80
CA ILE A 56 -6.13 3.30 6.38
C ILE A 56 -5.76 4.79 6.27
N ALA A 57 -4.80 5.12 5.41
CA ALA A 57 -4.43 6.50 5.08
C ALA A 57 -4.43 6.72 3.57
N VAL A 58 -4.74 7.94 3.14
CA VAL A 58 -4.69 8.35 1.74
C VAL A 58 -3.62 9.41 1.56
N LEU A 59 -2.85 9.33 0.47
CA LEU A 59 -1.86 10.36 0.15
C LEU A 59 -2.55 11.69 -0.17
N SER A 60 -2.46 12.67 0.73
CA SER A 60 -3.12 13.98 0.58
C SER A 60 -2.25 15.04 -0.10
N GLN A 61 -0.92 14.86 -0.14
CA GLN A 61 0.07 15.85 -0.62
C GLN A 61 0.74 15.44 -1.94
N GLY A 62 -0.01 14.76 -2.81
CA GLY A 62 0.44 14.34 -4.13
C GLY A 62 0.97 12.90 -4.22
N TYR A 63 1.12 12.44 -5.46
CA TYR A 63 1.59 11.09 -5.81
C TYR A 63 3.12 10.99 -5.71
N GLY A 64 3.64 9.85 -5.29
CA GLY A 64 5.08 9.64 -5.25
C GLY A 64 5.57 8.82 -4.07
N THR A 65 6.75 8.23 -4.23
CA THR A 65 7.46 7.48 -3.19
C THR A 65 7.72 8.33 -1.95
N SER A 66 8.06 9.61 -2.10
CA SER A 66 8.33 10.52 -0.97
C SER A 66 7.07 10.82 -0.15
N SER A 67 5.93 11.03 -0.81
CA SER A 67 4.63 11.23 -0.15
C SER A 67 4.24 9.98 0.63
N ALA A 68 4.31 8.80 -0.01
CA ALA A 68 4.05 7.52 0.65
C ALA A 68 4.97 7.25 1.84
N ALA A 69 6.27 7.55 1.71
CA ALA A 69 7.22 7.39 2.80
C ALA A 69 6.91 8.32 3.99
N SER A 70 6.49 9.56 3.72
CA SER A 70 6.08 10.50 4.77
C SER A 70 4.82 10.02 5.51
N VAL A 71 3.80 9.57 4.78
CA VAL A 71 2.58 9.00 5.38
C VAL A 71 2.90 7.76 6.21
N ALA A 72 3.71 6.85 5.67
CA ALA A 72 4.15 5.64 6.39
C ALA A 72 4.91 5.97 7.67
N THR A 73 5.82 6.96 7.62
CA THR A 73 6.61 7.39 8.77
C THR A 73 5.72 7.91 9.89
N HIS A 74 4.81 8.83 9.57
CA HIS A 74 3.86 9.36 10.56
C HIS A 74 2.93 8.28 11.10
N MET A 75 2.44 7.38 10.23
CA MET A 75 1.59 6.26 10.64
C MET A 75 2.29 5.35 11.66
N ILE A 76 3.56 4.99 11.44
CA ILE A 76 4.32 4.16 12.39
C ILE A 76 4.51 4.86 13.73
N PHE A 77 4.68 6.20 13.73
CA PHE A 77 4.80 6.96 14.98
C PHE A 77 3.48 7.16 15.72
N SER A 78 2.37 7.29 14.99
CA SER A 78 1.03 7.46 15.55
C SER A 78 0.44 6.13 16.06
N PHE A 79 0.83 5.00 15.46
CA PHE A 79 0.33 3.67 15.77
C PHE A 79 1.48 2.70 16.07
N LEU A 80 1.96 2.74 17.30
CA LEU A 80 3.19 2.08 17.73
C LEU A 80 3.17 0.54 17.67
N ASN A 81 1.99 -0.07 17.50
CA ASN A 81 1.85 -1.53 17.38
C ASN A 81 1.63 -2.00 15.94
N ILE A 82 1.80 -1.13 14.93
CA ILE A 82 1.82 -1.55 13.53
C ILE A 82 2.98 -2.53 13.31
N ARG A 83 2.63 -3.71 12.78
CA ARG A 83 3.56 -4.79 12.43
C ARG A 83 3.67 -4.99 10.93
N ILE A 84 2.61 -4.65 10.21
CA ILE A 84 2.52 -4.81 8.75
C ILE A 84 2.06 -3.49 8.16
N GLY A 85 2.84 -2.94 7.23
CA GLY A 85 2.45 -1.80 6.40
C GLY A 85 2.21 -2.25 4.96
N LEU A 86 1.07 -1.90 4.40
CA LEU A 86 0.67 -2.23 3.03
C LEU A 86 0.53 -0.93 2.25
N LEU A 87 1.21 -0.81 1.12
CA LEU A 87 0.90 0.21 0.11
C LEU A 87 0.10 -0.51 -0.98
N VAL A 88 -1.19 -0.22 -1.08
CA VAL A 88 -2.10 -0.87 -2.02
C VAL A 88 -2.71 0.17 -2.92
N GLY A 89 -2.62 -0.08 -4.22
CA GLY A 89 -3.21 0.79 -5.22
C GLY A 89 -3.23 0.14 -6.58
N THR A 90 -3.71 0.92 -7.53
CA THR A 90 -3.77 0.60 -8.94
C THR A 90 -2.44 0.98 -9.60
N SER A 91 -2.01 0.18 -10.56
CA SER A 91 -0.80 0.45 -11.33
C SER A 91 -0.97 0.01 -12.79
N GLY A 92 -0.07 0.45 -13.66
CA GLY A 92 -0.01 0.00 -15.05
C GLY A 92 0.64 -1.38 -15.17
N GLY A 93 0.36 -2.07 -16.29
CA GLY A 93 1.03 -3.31 -16.73
C GLY A 93 1.78 -3.10 -18.07
N VAL A 94 3.03 -3.56 -18.22
CA VAL A 94 3.73 -3.68 -19.52
C VAL A 94 3.93 -5.15 -19.76
N PRO A 95 2.99 -5.77 -20.50
CA PRO A 95 3.12 -7.16 -20.86
C PRO A 95 4.37 -7.35 -21.73
N SER A 96 5.00 -8.51 -21.60
CA SER A 96 6.10 -8.91 -22.46
C SER A 96 5.98 -10.40 -22.79
N ALA A 97 6.77 -10.88 -23.77
CA ALA A 97 6.74 -12.29 -24.15
C ALA A 97 7.09 -13.26 -23.02
N GLN A 98 7.73 -12.79 -21.93
CA GLN A 98 8.04 -13.63 -20.77
C GLN A 98 7.24 -13.24 -19.52
N ASP A 99 6.40 -12.19 -19.58
CA ASP A 99 5.56 -11.73 -18.48
C ASP A 99 4.16 -11.41 -19.02
N ASP A 100 3.24 -12.37 -18.87
CA ASP A 100 1.84 -12.26 -19.29
C ASP A 100 1.05 -11.49 -18.24
N ILE A 101 1.23 -10.17 -18.21
CA ILE A 101 0.51 -9.24 -17.32
C ILE A 101 -0.81 -8.85 -17.99
N ARG A 102 -1.92 -8.98 -17.28
CA ARG A 102 -3.27 -8.69 -17.77
C ARG A 102 -4.02 -7.75 -16.84
N LEU A 103 -5.01 -7.06 -17.40
CA LEU A 103 -5.91 -6.23 -16.60
C LEU A 103 -6.65 -7.11 -15.59
N GLY A 104 -6.60 -6.72 -14.32
CA GLY A 104 -7.19 -7.48 -13.22
C GLY A 104 -6.21 -8.38 -12.48
N ASP A 105 -4.97 -8.52 -12.95
CA ASP A 105 -3.94 -9.21 -12.20
C ASP A 105 -3.59 -8.44 -10.93
N VAL A 106 -3.43 -9.18 -9.82
CA VAL A 106 -2.89 -8.64 -8.57
C VAL A 106 -1.39 -8.90 -8.55
N VAL A 107 -0.64 -7.83 -8.39
CA VAL A 107 0.81 -7.89 -8.39
C VAL A 107 1.35 -7.59 -7.00
N VAL A 108 2.21 -8.47 -6.50
CA VAL A 108 2.87 -8.32 -5.20
C VAL A 108 4.36 -8.14 -5.42
N SER A 109 4.89 -7.06 -4.87
CA SER A 109 6.32 -6.77 -4.83
C SER A 109 7.06 -7.86 -4.05
N VAL A 110 8.16 -8.35 -4.63
CA VAL A 110 9.08 -9.28 -3.95
C VAL A 110 10.48 -8.68 -3.98
N PRO A 111 11.18 -8.57 -2.83
CA PRO A 111 12.55 -8.11 -2.80
C PRO A 111 13.47 -9.08 -3.56
N GLY A 112 14.29 -8.53 -4.45
CA GLY A 112 15.36 -9.26 -5.12
C GLY A 112 16.63 -9.25 -4.28
N LYS A 113 17.67 -9.94 -4.74
CA LYS A 113 18.97 -9.97 -4.03
C LYS A 113 19.59 -8.58 -3.88
N GLU A 114 19.33 -7.68 -4.82
CA GLU A 114 19.98 -6.35 -4.89
C GLU A 114 18.98 -5.18 -4.78
N HIS A 115 17.68 -5.45 -4.66
CA HIS A 115 16.66 -4.39 -4.61
C HIS A 115 15.53 -4.70 -3.63
N ASN A 116 15.03 -3.67 -2.98
CA ASN A 116 14.02 -3.72 -1.90
C ASN A 116 12.59 -4.03 -2.37
N GLY A 117 12.44 -4.61 -3.56
CA GLY A 117 11.11 -4.94 -4.06
C GLY A 117 10.31 -3.72 -4.52
N VAL A 118 10.85 -2.50 -4.61
CA VAL A 118 10.25 -1.41 -5.39
C VAL A 118 11.38 -0.60 -6.02
N LEU A 119 11.31 -0.38 -7.34
CA LEU A 119 12.28 0.42 -8.07
C LEU A 119 11.57 1.61 -8.75
N PRO A 120 12.03 2.85 -8.53
CA PRO A 120 11.55 3.98 -9.31
C PRO A 120 11.96 3.82 -10.77
N TYR A 121 11.02 4.05 -11.68
CA TYR A 121 11.22 3.87 -13.12
C TYR A 121 12.37 4.73 -13.68
N ASP A 122 12.62 5.90 -13.08
CA ASP A 122 13.55 6.91 -13.60
C ASP A 122 15.01 6.76 -13.12
N MET A 123 15.34 5.73 -12.34
CA MET A 123 16.61 5.68 -11.60
C MET A 123 17.79 5.02 -12.34
N GLU A 124 17.65 4.36 -13.51
CA GLU A 124 18.81 3.79 -14.21
C GLU A 124 18.68 3.67 -15.75
N PRO A 125 19.70 4.06 -16.56
CA PRO A 125 19.68 3.92 -18.02
C PRO A 125 20.01 2.52 -18.56
N ASN A 126 20.49 1.58 -17.73
CA ASN A 126 21.14 0.35 -18.20
C ASN A 126 20.82 -0.93 -17.41
N THR A 127 19.86 -0.90 -16.48
CA THR A 127 19.34 -2.13 -15.89
C THR A 127 18.32 -2.72 -16.84
N ARG A 128 18.58 -3.96 -17.27
CA ARG A 128 17.67 -4.74 -18.11
C ARG A 128 16.51 -5.25 -17.25
N PHE A 129 15.64 -4.35 -16.79
CA PHE A 129 14.40 -4.69 -16.10
C PHE A 129 13.19 -4.25 -16.92
N LYS A 130 12.26 -5.19 -17.07
CA LYS A 130 11.02 -5.04 -17.80
C LYS A 130 9.97 -4.38 -16.92
N GLY A 131 9.41 -3.29 -17.42
CA GLY A 131 8.03 -2.89 -17.15
C GLY A 131 7.80 -1.85 -16.05
N ILE A 132 7.61 -0.60 -16.52
CA ILE A 132 6.71 0.51 -16.08
C ILE A 132 6.55 0.98 -14.62
N GLY A 133 6.52 2.32 -14.52
CA GLY A 133 5.32 3.11 -14.16
C GLY A 133 4.69 2.83 -12.80
N PHE A 134 5.19 3.55 -11.78
CA PHE A 134 4.91 3.37 -10.35
C PHE A 134 5.16 1.94 -9.86
N GLY A 135 6.45 1.59 -9.89
CA GLY A 135 7.10 0.89 -8.79
C GLY A 135 6.57 -0.51 -8.50
N VAL A 136 6.77 -1.45 -9.43
CA VAL A 136 6.73 -2.87 -9.13
C VAL A 136 7.96 -3.55 -9.75
N PRO A 137 8.78 -4.32 -9.01
CA PRO A 137 9.77 -5.21 -9.55
C PRO A 137 9.22 -6.62 -9.67
N SER A 138 9.86 -7.39 -10.55
CA SER A 138 9.82 -8.85 -10.66
C SER A 138 8.68 -9.52 -9.87
N ALA A 139 7.48 -9.45 -10.44
CA ALA A 139 6.33 -10.16 -9.91
C ALA A 139 6.51 -11.66 -10.15
N ARG A 140 6.32 -12.49 -9.12
CA ARG A 140 5.95 -13.89 -9.33
C ARG A 140 4.43 -13.89 -9.48
N LEU A 141 3.95 -14.05 -10.72
CA LEU A 141 2.54 -14.21 -11.04
C LEU A 141 1.98 -15.40 -10.25
N TRP A 142 1.06 -15.14 -9.34
CA TRP A 142 0.20 -16.17 -8.76
C TRP A 142 -1.03 -16.30 -9.65
N THR A 143 -1.14 -17.42 -10.36
CA THR A 143 -2.38 -17.82 -11.04
C THR A 143 -3.04 -18.93 -10.21
N GLU A 144 -4.08 -18.59 -9.46
CA GLU A 144 -5.01 -19.63 -8.96
C GLU A 144 -5.85 -20.10 -10.14
N THR A 145 -5.59 -21.32 -10.60
CA THR A 145 -6.48 -22.03 -11.53
C THR A 145 -7.74 -22.39 -10.76
N ARG A 146 -8.83 -21.65 -11.01
CA ARG A 146 -10.17 -22.09 -10.62
C ARG A 146 -10.46 -23.38 -11.40
N ASN A 147 -10.62 -24.49 -10.69
CA ASN A 147 -11.25 -25.72 -11.19
C ASN A 147 -12.74 -25.50 -11.47
#